data_AF-A0A661XCR8-F1
#
_entry.id   AF-A0A661XCR8-F1
#
_cell.length_a   1.000
_cell.length_b   1.000
_cell.length_c   1.000
_cell.angle_alpha   90.00
_cell.angle_beta   90.00
_cell.angle_gamma   90.00
#
_symmetry.space_group_name_H-M   'P 1'
#
loop_
_entity.id
_entity.type
_entity.pdbx_description
1 polymer ?
#
loop_
_entity_poly.entity_id
_entity_poly.type
_entity_poly.pdbx_seq_one_letter_code
_entity_poly.pdbx_strand_id
1 'polypeptide(L)' 'MVSEVVFITGISGAGKTLALNFLEDNGYFCVDNLPLSLLPQFIKLLISQKKKVKVGLVFDVREKIFFEDFNK' A
#
# COMPACT_ATOMS: atom_id res chain seq x y z
N MET A 1 -9.27 2.70 12.85
CA MET A 1 -9.12 4.05 12.25
C MET A 1 -7.74 4.12 11.65
N VAL A 2 -7.62 4.23 10.33
CA VAL A 2 -6.30 4.30 9.67
C VAL A 2 -5.67 5.64 10.02
N SER A 3 -4.48 5.62 10.61
CA SER A 3 -3.79 6.85 11.01
C SER A 3 -2.89 7.39 9.92
N GLU A 4 -2.29 6.50 9.12
CA GLU A 4 -1.33 6.87 8.09
C GLU A 4 -1.22 5.77 7.03
N VAL A 5 -1.17 6.16 5.76
CA VAL A 5 -0.94 5.27 4.62
C VAL A 5 0.20 5.85 3.79
N VAL A 6 1.26 5.08 3.60
CA VAL A 6 2.43 5.43 2.81
C VAL A 6 2.44 4.57 1.55
N PHE A 7 2.41 5.21 0.39
CA PHE A 7 2.56 4.57 -0.89
C PHE A 7 4.02 4.63 -1.33
N ILE A 8 4.66 3.46 -1.49
CA ILE A 8 6.01 3.32 -2.00
C ILE A 8 5.91 2.95 -3.48
N THR A 9 6.61 3.70 -4.31
CA THR A 9 6.72 3.45 -5.74
C THR A 9 8.15 3.73 -6.19
N GLY A 10 8.49 3.36 -7.42
CA GLY A 10 9.81 3.56 -8.00
C GLY A 10 10.16 2.48 -9.01
N ILE A 11 11.18 2.75 -9.81
CA ILE A 11 11.72 1.79 -10.78
C ILE A 11 12.32 0.55 -10.09
N SER A 12 12.59 -0.50 -10.88
CA SER A 12 13.35 -1.65 -10.37
C SER A 12 14.72 -1.18 -9.83
N GLY A 13 15.12 -1.67 -8.66
CA GLY A 13 16.36 -1.26 -8.01
C GLY A 13 16.32 0.07 -7.24
N ALA A 14 15.18 0.80 -7.22
CA ALA A 14 15.06 2.07 -6.49
C ALA A 14 15.03 1.95 -4.95
N GLY A 15 15.25 0.75 -4.39
CA GLY A 15 15.24 0.53 -2.94
C GLY A 15 13.85 0.38 -2.31
N LYS A 16 12.81 0.05 -3.08
CA LYS A 16 11.43 -0.12 -2.57
C LYS A 16 11.34 -1.11 -1.39
N THR A 17 12.05 -2.23 -1.50
CA THR A 17 12.14 -3.25 -0.42
C THR A 17 12.81 -2.69 0.83
N LEU A 18 13.88 -1.89 0.67
CA LEU A 18 14.56 -1.26 1.81
C LEU A 18 13.65 -0.25 2.51
N ALA A 19 12.92 0.56 1.74
CA ALA A 19 11.93 1.49 2.28
C ALA A 19 10.81 0.75 3.01
N LEU A 20 10.36 -0.39 2.48
CA LEU A 20 9.33 -1.21 3.10
C LEU A 20 9.80 -1.78 4.45
N ASN A 21 11.00 -2.37 4.50
CA ASN A 21 11.59 -2.88 5.73
C ASN A 21 11.75 -1.79 6.80
N PHE A 22 12.18 -0.59 6.39
CA PHE A 22 12.27 0.55 7.31
C PHE A 22 10.90 0.92 7.89
N LEU A 23 9.83 0.88 7.08
CA LEU A 23 8.48 1.12 7.58
C LEU A 23 8.03 0.01 8.55
N GLU A 24 8.31 -1.27 8.25
CA GLU A 24 8.01 -2.39 9.14
C GLU A 24 8.65 -2.19 10.52
N ASP A 25 9.93 -1.84 10.56
CA ASP A 25 10.68 -1.55 11.79
C ASP A 25 10.06 -0.38 12.59
N ASN A 26 9.35 0.53 11.91
CA ASN A 26 8.65 1.67 12.50
C ASN A 26 7.16 1.39 12.80
N GLY A 27 6.75 0.12 12.79
CA GLY A 27 5.42 -0.32 13.17
C GLY A 27 4.35 -0.12 12.09
N TYR A 28 4.75 -0.06 10.83
CA TYR A 28 3.82 -0.10 9.71
C TYR A 28 3.45 -1.54 9.37
N PHE A 29 2.20 -1.76 9.00
CA PHE A 29 1.77 -2.96 8.32
C PHE A 29 2.08 -2.80 6.84
N CYS A 30 3.08 -3.54 6.37
CA CYS A 30 3.61 -3.40 5.03
C CYS A 30 3.06 -4.48 4.10
N VAL A 31 2.72 -4.09 2.88
CA VAL A 31 2.28 -5.00 1.81
C VAL A 31 3.05 -4.67 0.54
N ASP A 32 3.74 -5.68 0.01
CA ASP A 32 4.40 -5.59 -1.29
C ASP A 32 3.48 -6.16 -2.38
N ASN A 33 3.57 -5.60 -3.59
CA ASN A 33 2.91 -6.07 -4.79
C ASN A 33 1.40 -6.35 -4.62
N LEU A 34 0.70 -5.49 -3.86
CA LEU A 34 -0.75 -5.58 -3.70
C LEU A 34 -1.44 -5.22 -5.03
N PRO A 35 -2.24 -6.12 -5.63
CA PRO A 35 -3.00 -5.78 -6.82
C PRO A 35 -3.92 -4.58 -6.54
N LEU A 36 -3.91 -3.59 -7.44
CA LEU A 36 -4.74 -2.38 -7.28
C LEU A 36 -6.23 -2.69 -7.13
N SER A 37 -6.72 -3.78 -7.74
CA SER A 37 -8.10 -4.25 -7.61
C SER A 37 -8.50 -4.63 -6.18
N LEU A 38 -7.55 -5.02 -5.34
CA LEU A 38 -7.79 -5.39 -3.94
C LEU A 38 -7.64 -4.21 -2.98
N LEU A 39 -7.10 -3.08 -3.44
CA LEU A 39 -6.89 -1.89 -2.60
C LEU A 39 -8.19 -1.40 -1.94
N PRO A 40 -9.35 -1.28 -2.63
CA PRO A 40 -10.57 -0.82 -1.98
C PRO A 40 -11.04 -1.75 -0.85
N GLN A 41 -10.94 -3.07 -1.05
CA GLN A 41 -11.31 -4.05 -0.03
C GLN A 41 -10.34 -4.01 1.15
N PHE A 42 -9.05 -3.88 0.86
CA PHE A 42 -8.00 -3.77 1.86
C PHE A 42 -8.21 -2.53 2.76
N ILE A 43 -8.46 -1.36 2.16
CA ILE A 43 -8.79 -0.13 2.91
C ILE A 43 -10.06 -0.31 3.76
N LYS A 44 -11.11 -0.96 3.25
CA LYS A 44 -12.32 -1.26 4.05
C LYS A 44 -12.00 -2.11 5.29
N LEU A 45 -11.13 -3.11 5.17
CA LEU A 45 -10.68 -3.93 6.30
C LEU A 45 -9.87 -3.11 7.31
N LEU A 46 -9.03 -2.18 6.85
CA LEU A 46 -8.26 -1.32 7.74
C LEU A 46 -9.14 -0.30 8.49
N ILE A 47 -10.20 0.19 7.84
CA ILE A 47 -11.17 1.10 8.46
C ILE A 47 -12.01 0.39 9.53
N SER A 48 -12.39 -0.87 9.28
CA SER A 48 -13.18 -1.66 10.24
C SER A 48 -12.42 -2.02 11.52
N GLN A 49 -11.09 -1.95 11.50
CA GLN A 49 -10.25 -2.12 12.68
C GLN A 49 -10.45 -0.98 13.68
N LYS A 50 -10.72 -1.31 14.95
CA LYS A 50 -10.84 -0.33 16.05
C LYS A 50 -9.50 0.28 16.49
N LYS A 51 -8.38 -0.32 16.08
CA LYS A 51 -7.02 0.17 16.39
C LYS A 51 -6.53 1.16 15.33
N LYS A 52 -5.57 2.01 15.72
CA LYS A 52 -4.79 2.81 14.78
C LYS A 52 -3.77 1.91 14.09
N VAL A 53 -3.79 1.89 12.77
CA VAL A 53 -2.85 1.15 11.93
C VAL A 53 -2.17 2.13 11.00
N LYS A 54 -0.85 2.00 10.93
CA LYS A 54 0.01 2.63 9.93
C LYS A 54 0.26 1.60 8.83
N VAL A 55 0.21 1.99 7.57
CA VAL A 55 0.22 1.04 6.45
C VAL A 55 1.21 1.48 5.40
N GLY A 56 2.11 0.59 4.97
CA GLY A 56 3.04 0.80 3.86
C GLY A 56 2.65 -0.07 2.69
N LEU A 57 2.43 0.52 1.51
CA LEU A 57 2.00 -0.22 0.32
C LEU A 57 2.99 0.03 -0.82
N VAL A 58 3.59 -1.04 -1.36
CA VAL A 58 4.41 -0.94 -2.56
C VAL A 58 3.53 -1.19 -3.79
N PHE A 59 3.55 -0.23 -4.71
CA PHE A 59 2.94 -0.39 -6.03
C PHE A 59 3.99 -0.28 -7.12
N ASP A 60 3.90 -1.19 -8.09
CA ASP A 60 4.66 -1.10 -9.31
C ASP A 60 3.78 -0.52 -10.42
N VAL A 61 4.18 0.66 -10.92
CA VAL A 61 3.46 1.43 -11.96
C VAL A 61 3.37 0.65 -13.29
N ARG A 62 4.08 -0.47 -13.41
CA ARG A 62 3.94 -1.40 -14.54
C ARG A 62 2.56 -2.07 -14.60
N GLU A 63 1.78 -2.06 -13.50
CA GLU A 63 0.37 -2.46 -13.54
C GLU A 63 -0.49 -1.38 -14.22
N LYS A 64 -0.44 -1.32 -15.56
CA LYS A 64 -1.23 -0.41 -16.42
C LYS A 64 -2.76 -0.61 -16.35
N ILE A 65 -3.27 -1.51 -15.50
CA ILE A 65 -4.60 -2.11 -15.68
C ILE A 65 -5.72 -1.37 -14.91
N PHE A 66 -5.43 -0.33 -14.11
CA PHE A 66 -6.45 0.19 -13.16
C PHE A 66 -6.98 1.61 -13.37
N PHE A 67 -6.56 2.35 -14.40
CA PHE A 67 -7.10 3.71 -14.60
C PHE A 67 -8.51 3.74 -15.20
N GLU A 68 -9.02 2.62 -15.72
CA GLU A 68 -10.38 2.56 -16.31
C GLU A 68 -11.50 2.42 -15.27
N ASP A 69 -11.23 1.84 -14.09
CA ASP A 69 -12.25 1.56 -13.07
C ASP A 69 -12.41 2.65 -12.01
N PHE A 70 -11.49 3.64 -11.94
CA PHE A 70 -11.57 4.72 -10.93
C PHE A 70 -12.54 5.86 -11.31
N ASN A 71 -13.06 5.85 -12.54
CA ASN A 71 -13.95 6.87 -13.10
C ASN A 71 -15.44 6.47 -13.14
N LYS A 72 -15.85 5.43 -12.40
CA LYS A 72 -17.27 5.06 -12.23
C LYS A 72 -17.74 5.18 -10.79
#